data_AF-A0AA39QJ72-F1
#
_entry.id   AF-A0AA39QJ72-F1
#
_cell.length_a   1.000
_cell.length_b   1.000
_cell.length_c   1.000
_cell.angle_alpha   90.00
_cell.angle_beta   90.00
_cell.angle_gamma   90.00
#
_symmetry.space_group_name_H-M   'P 1'
#
loop_
_entity.id
_entity.type
_entity.pdbx_description
1 polymer ?
#
loop_
_entity_poly.entity_id
_entity_poly.type
_entity_poly.pdbx_seq_one_letter_code
_entity_poly.pdbx_strand_id
1 'polypeptide(L)'
;MARCFSESHEAFDRGDHAAAKDLSNQGKNHKQKMEQLNKEASNWIYLANNRGREPGEIDLHGLYVKEAIAYTDTALAKARLRGDSEIRLIVGKGSHSEGGVAKVKLAVEELMRKSQLVAELDPSNFGVLIVKLD
;
A
#
# COMPACT_ATOMS: atom_id res chain seq x y z
N MET A 1 11.60 13.21 -11.75
CA MET A 1 10.64 12.29 -12.38
C MET A 1 9.53 13.02 -13.15
N ALA A 2 8.69 13.86 -12.51
CA ALA A 2 7.65 14.63 -13.22
C ALA A 2 8.21 15.47 -14.38
N ARG A 3 9.34 16.15 -14.14
CA ARG A 3 10.05 16.95 -15.13
C ARG A 3 10.45 16.17 -16.40
N CYS A 4 11.01 14.97 -16.27
CA CYS A 4 11.42 14.16 -17.43
C CYS A 4 10.22 13.74 -18.31
N PHE A 5 9.05 13.48 -17.70
CA PHE A 5 7.85 13.15 -18.45
C PHE A 5 7.22 14.39 -19.11
N SER A 6 7.21 15.54 -18.42
CA SER A 6 6.79 16.81 -19.00
C SER A 6 7.67 17.22 -20.18
N GLU A 7 8.99 17.20 -20.02
CA GLU A 7 9.95 17.55 -21.08
C GLU A 7 9.92 16.54 -22.24
N SER A 8 9.65 15.26 -21.96
CA SER A 8 9.45 14.23 -22.99
C SER A 8 8.20 14.52 -23.84
N HIS A 9 7.10 14.91 -23.20
CA HIS A 9 5.86 15.28 -23.90
C HIS A 9 6.06 16.52 -24.76
N GLU A 10 6.70 17.56 -24.21
CA GLU A 10 7.05 18.77 -24.96
C GLU A 10 8.00 18.48 -26.13
N ALA A 11 8.99 17.60 -25.97
CA ALA A 11 9.87 17.20 -27.07
C ALA A 11 9.12 16.46 -28.18
N PHE A 12 8.13 15.63 -27.82
CA PHE A 12 7.28 14.95 -28.78
C PHE A 12 6.41 15.93 -29.57
N ASP A 13 5.79 16.89 -28.88
CA ASP A 13 4.96 17.93 -29.50
C ASP A 13 5.75 18.85 -30.44
N ARG A 14 7.05 19.02 -30.16
CA ARG A 14 8.01 19.76 -30.99
C ARG A 14 8.55 18.94 -32.19
N GLY A 15 8.13 17.68 -32.34
CA GLY A 15 8.60 16.77 -33.40
C GLY A 15 9.97 16.15 -33.15
N ASP A 16 10.60 16.42 -32.00
CA ASP A 16 11.87 15.79 -31.61
C ASP A 16 11.60 14.45 -30.92
N HIS A 17 11.24 13.46 -31.74
CA HIS A 17 10.93 12.12 -31.26
C HIS A 17 12.14 11.41 -30.62
N ALA A 18 13.37 11.79 -30.98
CA ALA A 18 14.58 11.21 -30.40
C ALA A 18 14.78 11.70 -28.96
N ALA A 19 14.73 13.01 -28.73
CA ALA A 19 14.81 13.57 -27.38
C ALA A 19 13.62 13.14 -26.52
N ALA A 20 12.41 13.09 -27.08
CA ALA A 20 11.23 12.61 -26.38
C ALA A 20 11.41 11.17 -25.87
N LYS A 21 11.94 10.28 -26.70
CA LYS A 21 12.16 8.88 -26.34
C LYS A 21 13.23 8.73 -25.27
N ASP A 22 14.32 9.48 -25.36
CA ASP A 22 15.39 9.46 -24.35
C ASP A 22 14.88 9.95 -22.99
N LEU A 23 14.20 11.10 -22.95
CA LEU A 23 13.61 11.65 -21.72
C LEU A 23 12.54 10.72 -21.12
N SER A 24 11.75 10.04 -21.97
CA SER A 24 10.79 9.02 -21.52
C SER A 24 11.50 7.83 -20.86
N ASN A 25 12.59 7.35 -21.45
CA ASN A 25 13.38 6.24 -20.90
C ASN A 25 14.03 6.63 -19.56
N GLN A 26 14.59 7.84 -19.46
CA GLN A 26 15.11 8.37 -18.20
C GLN A 26 14.01 8.45 -17.14
N GLY A 27 12.83 8.97 -17.50
CA GLY A 27 11.67 9.02 -16.61
C GLY A 27 11.25 7.63 -16.11
N LYS A 28 11.24 6.63 -16.99
CA LYS A 28 10.95 5.22 -16.64
C LYS A 28 11.99 4.63 -15.70
N ASN A 29 13.29 4.87 -15.95
CA ASN A 29 14.35 4.38 -15.08
C ASN A 29 14.24 4.98 -13.66
N HIS A 30 14.04 6.30 -13.56
CA HIS A 30 13.81 6.95 -12.27
C HIS A 30 12.57 6.41 -11.54
N LYS A 31 11.49 6.13 -12.28
CA LYS A 31 10.29 5.50 -11.73
C LYS A 31 10.59 4.13 -11.14
N GLN A 32 11.25 3.27 -11.91
CA GLN A 32 11.61 1.93 -11.47
C GLN A 32 12.50 1.97 -10.23
N LYS A 33 13.48 2.88 -10.19
CA LYS A 33 14.36 3.00 -9.03
C LYS A 33 13.61 3.46 -7.77
N MET A 34 12.70 4.41 -7.91
CA MET A 34 11.85 4.87 -6.82
C MET A 34 10.91 3.76 -6.33
N GLU A 35 10.27 3.02 -7.24
CA GLU A 35 9.42 1.87 -6.88
C GLU A 35 10.21 0.77 -6.16
N GLN A 36 11.45 0.51 -6.58
CA GLN A 36 12.35 -0.42 -5.89
C GLN A 36 12.66 0.04 -4.46
N LEU A 37 13.08 1.30 -4.29
CA LEU A 37 13.42 1.85 -2.97
C LEU A 37 12.21 1.88 -2.04
N ASN A 38 11.03 2.23 -2.57
CA ASN A 38 9.78 2.16 -1.80
C ASN A 38 9.45 0.72 -1.37
N LYS A 39 9.65 -0.26 -2.26
CA LYS A 39 9.46 -1.68 -1.93
C LYS A 39 10.41 -2.14 -0.82
N GLU A 40 11.67 -1.72 -0.88
CA GLU A 40 12.65 -2.02 0.18
C GLU A 40 12.22 -1.37 1.50
N ALA A 41 11.90 -0.08 1.49
CA ALA A 41 11.46 0.66 2.68
C ALA A 41 10.18 0.10 3.31
N SER A 42 9.16 -0.19 2.49
CA SER A 42 7.91 -0.77 2.95
C SER A 42 8.09 -2.16 3.58
N ASN A 43 9.00 -2.98 3.02
CA ASN A 43 9.35 -4.25 3.64
C ASN A 43 10.04 -4.07 5.00
N TRP A 44 10.96 -3.11 5.13
CA TRP A 44 11.58 -2.80 6.41
C TRP A 44 10.56 -2.33 7.45
N ILE A 45 9.66 -1.41 7.08
CA ILE A 45 8.58 -0.92 7.94
C ILE A 45 7.67 -2.07 8.36
N TYR A 46 7.20 -2.88 7.41
CA TYR A 46 6.32 -4.01 7.68
C TYR A 46 6.99 -5.01 8.64
N LEU A 47 8.23 -5.40 8.39
CA LEU A 47 8.95 -6.35 9.25
C LEU A 47 9.19 -5.78 10.65
N ALA A 48 9.57 -4.51 10.75
CA ALA A 48 9.78 -3.87 12.05
C ALA A 48 8.47 -3.79 12.85
N ASN A 49 7.37 -3.38 12.21
CA ASN A 49 6.07 -3.24 12.85
C ASN A 49 5.48 -4.57 13.30
N ASN A 50 5.71 -5.65 12.53
CA ASN A 50 5.10 -6.96 12.80
C ASN A 50 6.00 -7.89 13.63
N ARG A 51 7.20 -7.44 14.03
CA ARG A 51 8.11 -8.24 14.84
C ARG A 51 7.55 -8.44 16.25
N GLY A 52 7.31 -9.70 16.62
CA GLY A 52 6.83 -10.06 17.96
C GLY A 52 5.35 -9.80 18.20
N ARG A 53 4.57 -9.56 17.13
CA ARG A 53 3.10 -9.49 17.21
C ARG A 53 2.48 -10.88 17.29
N GLU A 54 1.26 -10.93 17.81
CA GLU A 54 0.50 -12.18 17.92
C GLU A 54 0.11 -12.72 16.53
N PRO A 55 -0.03 -14.05 16.39
CA PRO A 55 -0.60 -14.64 15.18
C PRO A 55 -1.98 -14.06 14.88
N GLY A 56 -2.20 -13.62 13.63
CA GLY A 56 -3.46 -13.00 13.22
C GLY A 56 -3.52 -11.49 13.44
N GLU A 57 -2.51 -10.85 14.05
CA GLU A 57 -2.40 -9.40 14.10
C GLU A 57 -1.35 -8.89 13.10
N ILE A 58 -1.75 -7.97 12.24
CA ILE A 58 -0.90 -7.39 11.20
C ILE A 58 -0.95 -5.87 11.25
N ASP A 59 0.22 -5.26 11.36
CA ASP A 59 0.38 -3.81 11.37
C ASP A 59 0.83 -3.27 10.01
N LEU A 60 -0.02 -2.42 9.44
CA LEU A 60 0.13 -1.78 8.14
C LEU A 60 0.34 -0.27 8.28
N HIS A 61 0.53 0.25 9.50
CA HIS A 61 0.73 1.68 9.71
C HIS A 61 2.02 2.15 9.02
N GLY A 62 1.99 3.36 8.49
CA GLY A 62 3.14 3.97 7.82
C GLY A 62 3.40 3.44 6.40
N LEU A 63 2.66 2.44 5.93
CA LEU A 63 2.73 1.97 4.55
C LEU A 63 1.91 2.84 3.60
N TYR A 64 2.34 2.93 2.34
CA TYR A 64 1.50 3.48 1.30
C TYR A 64 0.33 2.56 0.98
N VAL A 65 -0.77 3.13 0.47
CA VAL A 65 -2.01 2.40 0.15
C VAL A 65 -1.77 1.13 -0.67
N LYS A 66 -0.97 1.22 -1.75
CA LYS A 66 -0.69 0.07 -2.61
C LYS A 66 0.07 -1.04 -1.89
N GLU A 67 0.99 -0.66 -1.01
CA GLU A 67 1.79 -1.60 -0.23
C GLU A 67 0.92 -2.29 0.81
N ALA A 68 0.11 -1.51 1.54
CA ALA A 68 -0.81 -2.02 2.55
C ALA A 68 -1.81 -3.03 1.97
N ILE A 69 -2.38 -2.77 0.78
CA ILE A 69 -3.24 -3.73 0.07
C ILE A 69 -2.48 -5.03 -0.20
N ALA A 70 -1.28 -4.96 -0.79
CA ALA A 70 -0.51 -6.14 -1.15
C ALA A 70 -0.13 -7.01 0.08
N TYR A 71 0.26 -6.37 1.18
CA TYR A 71 0.51 -7.08 2.44
C TYR A 71 -0.77 -7.66 3.05
N THR A 72 -1.89 -6.95 2.95
CA THR A 72 -3.19 -7.43 3.41
C THR A 72 -3.62 -8.70 2.66
N ASP A 73 -3.56 -8.69 1.33
CA ASP A 73 -3.90 -9.87 0.51
C ASP A 73 -3.04 -11.09 0.90
N THR A 74 -1.74 -10.87 1.06
CA THR A 74 -0.81 -11.92 1.48
C THR A 74 -1.14 -12.43 2.88
N ALA A 75 -1.49 -11.55 3.81
CA ALA A 75 -1.85 -11.90 5.17
C ALA A 75 -3.17 -12.67 5.25
N LEU A 76 -4.18 -12.25 4.50
CA LEU A 76 -5.47 -12.95 4.37
C LEU A 76 -5.28 -14.37 3.84
N ALA A 77 -4.50 -14.52 2.76
CA ALA A 77 -4.22 -15.84 2.20
C ALA A 77 -3.53 -16.76 3.22
N LYS A 78 -2.54 -16.24 3.96
CA LYS A 78 -1.85 -16.99 5.02
C LYS A 78 -2.78 -17.35 6.18
N ALA A 79 -3.64 -16.43 6.60
CA ALA A 79 -4.58 -16.65 7.70
C ALA A 79 -5.62 -17.74 7.34
N ARG A 80 -6.17 -17.67 6.11
CA ARG A 80 -7.05 -18.72 5.58
C ARG A 80 -6.36 -20.09 5.52
N LEU A 81 -5.09 -20.14 5.10
CA LEU A 81 -4.32 -21.38 5.07
C LEU A 81 -4.03 -21.95 6.46
N ARG A 82 -3.91 -21.09 7.49
CA ARG A 82 -3.78 -21.53 8.89
C ARG A 82 -5.11 -21.99 9.50
N GLY A 83 -6.24 -21.66 8.87
CA GLY A 83 -7.57 -21.89 9.43
C GLY A 83 -7.97 -20.86 10.48
N ASP A 84 -7.41 -19.65 10.41
CA ASP A 84 -7.79 -18.55 11.30
C ASP A 84 -9.23 -18.10 10.96
N SER A 85 -10.07 -17.89 11.98
CA SER A 85 -11.45 -17.37 11.81
C SER A 85 -11.48 -15.85 11.62
N GLU A 86 -10.48 -15.14 12.13
CA GLU A 86 -10.36 -13.70 12.01
C GLU A 86 -8.90 -13.24 11.87
N ILE A 87 -8.72 -12.04 11.31
CA ILE A 87 -7.44 -11.33 11.28
C ILE A 87 -7.65 -9.87 11.72
N ARG A 88 -6.71 -9.32 12.47
CA ARG A 88 -6.71 -7.94 12.97
C ARG A 88 -5.70 -7.12 12.18
N LEU A 89 -6.19 -6.12 11.46
CA LEU A 89 -5.39 -5.24 10.60
C LEU A 89 -5.27 -3.86 11.26
N ILE A 90 -4.07 -3.48 11.69
CA ILE A 90 -3.79 -2.14 12.23
C ILE A 90 -3.52 -1.21 11.05
N VAL A 91 -4.53 -0.43 10.67
CA VAL A 91 -4.50 0.52 9.55
C VAL A 91 -4.08 1.93 9.98
N GLY A 92 -3.94 2.15 11.28
CA GLY A 92 -3.58 3.43 11.88
C GLY A 92 -4.76 4.39 12.03
N LYS A 93 -4.62 5.37 12.94
CA LYS A 93 -5.70 6.30 13.32
C LYS A 93 -5.86 7.52 12.38
N GLY A 94 -4.99 7.66 11.38
CA GLY A 94 -5.03 8.79 10.43
C GLY A 94 -4.48 10.13 10.98
N SER A 95 -3.90 10.14 12.18
CA SER A 95 -3.45 11.37 12.84
C SER A 95 -2.28 12.09 12.13
N HIS A 96 -1.53 11.39 11.27
CA HIS A 96 -0.37 11.91 10.52
C HIS A 96 -0.55 11.92 9.00
N SER A 97 -1.72 11.49 8.49
CA SER A 97 -1.98 11.53 7.04
C SER A 97 -2.36 12.94 6.58
N GLU A 98 -1.82 13.39 5.45
CA GLU A 98 -2.26 14.62 4.78
C GLU A 98 -3.80 14.62 4.62
N GLY A 99 -4.46 15.55 5.32
CA GLY A 99 -5.92 15.71 5.34
C GLY A 99 -6.66 14.94 6.45
N GLY A 100 -5.97 14.30 7.40
CA GLY A 100 -6.61 13.58 8.51
C GLY A 100 -7.37 12.31 8.11
N VAL A 101 -7.27 11.90 6.84
CA VAL A 101 -7.92 10.71 6.29
C VAL A 101 -6.91 9.57 6.22
N ALA A 102 -7.15 8.51 6.98
CA ALA A 102 -6.40 7.26 6.88
C ALA A 102 -6.69 6.60 5.51
N LYS A 103 -5.96 7.01 4.47
CA LYS A 103 -6.11 6.47 3.10
C LYS A 103 -5.97 4.94 3.07
N VAL A 104 -5.10 4.39 3.92
CA VAL A 104 -4.92 2.95 4.09
C VAL A 104 -6.20 2.29 4.60
N LYS A 105 -6.85 2.85 5.63
CA LYS A 105 -8.13 2.35 6.16
C LYS A 105 -9.18 2.23 5.06
N LEU A 106 -9.42 3.30 4.31
CA LEU A 106 -10.42 3.31 3.24
C LEU A 106 -10.14 2.26 2.17
N ALA A 107 -8.87 2.12 1.79
CA ALA A 107 -8.45 1.15 0.79
C ALA A 107 -8.58 -0.29 1.26
N VAL A 108 -8.25 -0.57 2.53
CA VAL A 108 -8.42 -1.90 3.13
C VAL A 108 -9.91 -2.23 3.27
N GLU A 109 -10.75 -1.29 3.71
CA GLU A 109 -12.20 -1.47 3.76
C GLU A 109 -12.79 -1.76 2.36
N GLU A 110 -12.31 -1.06 1.34
CA GLU A 110 -12.72 -1.32 -0.06
C GLU A 110 -12.28 -2.71 -0.53
N LEU A 111 -11.08 -3.14 -0.16
CA LEU A 111 -10.59 -4.49 -0.45
C LEU A 111 -11.49 -5.55 0.22
N MET A 112 -11.88 -5.37 1.47
CA MET A 112 -12.77 -6.31 2.16
C MET A 112 -14.15 -6.38 1.49
N ARG A 113 -14.72 -5.23 1.09
CA ARG A 113 -15.97 -5.19 0.32
C ARG A 113 -15.85 -5.96 -1.00
N LYS A 114 -14.75 -5.80 -1.73
CA LYS A 114 -14.49 -6.53 -3.00
C LYS A 114 -14.33 -8.03 -2.79
N SER A 115 -13.69 -8.43 -1.70
CA SER A 115 -13.48 -9.83 -1.33
C SER A 115 -14.67 -10.47 -0.61
N GLN A 116 -15.79 -9.75 -0.48
CA GLN A 116 -17.00 -10.18 0.24
C GLN A 116 -16.72 -10.60 1.70
N LEU A 117 -15.71 -10.00 2.33
CA LEU A 117 -15.35 -10.25 3.72
C LEU A 117 -16.00 -9.23 4.64
N VAL A 118 -16.42 -9.69 5.82
CA VAL A 118 -16.96 -8.82 6.86
C VAL A 118 -15.79 -8.17 7.59
N ALA A 119 -15.76 -6.84 7.59
CA ALA A 119 -14.75 -6.05 8.25
C ALA A 119 -15.40 -5.05 9.21
N GLU A 120 -15.03 -5.13 10.48
CA GLU A 120 -15.57 -4.31 11.57
C GLU A 120 -14.44 -3.54 12.24
N LEU A 121 -14.69 -2.31 12.66
CA LEU A 121 -13.71 -1.55 13.43
C LEU A 121 -13.71 -2.05 14.88
N ASP A 122 -12.52 -2.15 15.46
CA ASP A 122 -12.40 -2.45 16.88
C ASP A 122 -13.02 -1.30 17.70
N PRO A 123 -13.96 -1.59 18.64
CA PRO A 123 -14.66 -0.57 19.41
C PRO A 123 -13.76 0.16 20.42
N SER A 124 -12.62 -0.43 20.80
CA SER A 124 -11.64 0.15 21.72
C SER A 124 -10.49 0.84 20.98
N ASN A 125 -10.24 0.47 19.72
CA ASN A 125 -9.19 1.06 18.89
C ASN A 125 -9.62 1.22 17.42
N PHE A 126 -10.13 2.40 17.08
CA PHE A 126 -10.53 2.75 15.70
C PHE A 126 -9.42 2.67 14.63
N GLY A 127 -8.16 2.44 15.03
CA GLY A 127 -7.06 2.16 14.12
C GLY A 127 -6.90 0.69 13.77
N VAL A 128 -7.74 -0.20 14.30
CA VAL A 128 -7.74 -1.65 14.05
C VAL A 128 -9.03 -2.04 13.32
N LEU A 129 -8.87 -2.83 12.27
CA LEU A 129 -9.96 -3.42 11.50
C LEU A 129 -9.92 -4.94 11.71
N ILE A 130 -10.98 -5.49 12.27
CA ILE A 130 -11.17 -6.93 12.47
C ILE A 130 -11.87 -7.48 11.25
N VAL A 131 -11.23 -8.42 10.54
CA VAL A 131 -11.76 -9.04 9.34
C VAL A 131 -12.06 -10.51 9.64
N LYS A 132 -13.31 -10.91 9.44
CA LYS A 132 -13.77 -12.29 9.59
C LYS A 132 -13.47 -13.06 8.29
N LEU A 133 -12.95 -14.27 8.44
CA LEU A 133 -12.52 -15.14 7.32
C LEU A 133 -13.47 -16.32 7.08
N ASP A 134 -14.49 -16.48 7.94
CA ASP A 134 -15.54 -17.48 7.89
C ASP A 134 -16.52 -17.30 6.72
#